data_AF-A0A2D6KIJ8-F1
#
_entry.id   AF-A0A2D6KIJ8-F1
#
_cell.length_a   1.000
_cell.length_b   1.000
_cell.length_c   1.000
_cell.angle_alpha   90.00
_cell.angle_beta   90.00
_cell.angle_gamma   90.00
#
_symmetry.space_group_name_H-M   'P 1'
#
loop_
_entity.id
_entity.type
_entity.pdbx_description
1 polymer ?
#
loop_
_entity_poly.entity_id
_entity_poly.type
_entity_poly.pdbx_seq_one_letter_code
_entity_poly.pdbx_strand_id
1 'polypeptide(L)'
;MKKVRGLLWVLVAWTGVVWITRIRNLIGDDQLTSSGRIWRLLLTAVFLGFAVLSVSALGGRWRRIGSTRLIAVFCIWTVTFWVVRGTGILFADHDAAFKAVHSALALVSIAIAVPLYRLDHDLGRVAAADHAPPADDR
;
A
#
# COMPACT_ATOMS: atom_id res chain seq x y z
N MET A 1 -11.33 -9.20 -12.48
CA MET A 1 -9.91 -9.61 -12.34
C MET A 1 -8.90 -8.73 -13.08
N LYS A 2 -8.96 -8.54 -14.42
CA LYS A 2 -7.94 -7.75 -15.18
C LYS A 2 -7.67 -6.35 -14.60
N LYS A 3 -8.73 -5.60 -14.24
CA LYS A 3 -8.63 -4.26 -13.62
C LYS A 3 -7.91 -4.26 -12.28
N VAL A 4 -8.22 -5.21 -11.38
CA VAL A 4 -7.55 -5.37 -10.08
C VAL A 4 -6.06 -5.68 -10.26
N ARG A 5 -5.72 -6.58 -11.19
CA ARG A 5 -4.32 -6.89 -11.50
C ARG A 5 -3.56 -5.67 -12.01
N GLY A 6 -4.18 -4.89 -12.91
CA GLY A 6 -3.60 -3.65 -13.43
C GLY A 6 -3.36 -2.61 -12.34
N LEU A 7 -4.38 -2.32 -11.52
CA LEU A 7 -4.25 -1.37 -10.40
C LEU A 7 -3.23 -1.82 -9.35
N LEU A 8 -3.15 -3.12 -9.07
CA LEU A 8 -2.13 -3.64 -8.18
C LEU A 8 -0.73 -3.42 -8.73
N TRP A 9 -0.51 -3.69 -10.03
CA TRP A 9 0.78 -3.40 -10.66
C TRP A 9 1.13 -1.92 -10.60
N VAL A 10 0.15 -1.04 -10.83
CA VAL A 10 0.33 0.41 -10.68
C VAL A 10 0.70 0.76 -9.23
N LEU A 11 0.00 0.21 -8.24
CA LEU A 11 0.30 0.47 -6.82
C LEU A 11 1.69 -0.04 -6.44
N VAL A 12 2.08 -1.22 -6.91
CA VAL A 12 3.39 -1.82 -6.65
C VAL A 12 4.51 -1.01 -7.29
N ALA A 13 4.36 -0.63 -8.57
CA ALA A 13 5.33 0.20 -9.27
C ALA A 13 5.47 1.58 -8.60
N TRP A 14 4.34 2.20 -8.27
CA TRP A 14 4.30 3.49 -7.56
C TRP A 14 4.97 3.40 -6.18
N THR A 15 4.67 2.34 -5.42
CA THR A 15 5.33 2.05 -4.14
C THR A 15 6.84 1.93 -4.33
N GLY A 16 7.29 1.17 -5.33
CA GLY A 16 8.71 1.08 -5.68
C GLY A 16 9.34 2.45 -5.92
N VAL A 17 8.73 3.29 -6.75
CA VAL A 17 9.25 4.64 -7.06
C VAL A 17 9.40 5.50 -5.79
N VAL A 18 8.37 5.57 -4.95
CA VAL A 18 8.37 6.39 -3.73
C VAL A 18 9.47 5.93 -2.76
N TRP A 19 9.54 4.63 -2.52
CA TRP A 19 10.37 4.09 -1.46
C TRP A 19 11.84 3.88 -1.89
N ILE A 20 12.10 3.58 -3.17
CA ILE A 20 13.47 3.54 -3.71
C ILE A 20 14.08 4.95 -3.71
N THR A 21 13.33 5.96 -4.16
CA THR A 21 13.78 7.36 -4.09
C THR A 21 14.08 7.75 -2.65
N ARG A 22 13.25 7.31 -1.70
CA ARG A 22 13.47 7.57 -0.28
C ARG A 22 14.72 6.88 0.28
N ILE A 23 15.00 5.64 -0.11
CA ILE A 23 16.26 4.95 0.26
C ILE A 23 17.46 5.72 -0.28
N ARG A 24 17.42 6.13 -1.55
CA ARG A 24 18.50 6.91 -2.17
C ARG A 24 18.75 8.21 -1.41
N ASN A 25 17.69 8.95 -1.07
CA ASN A 25 17.81 10.17 -0.29
C ASN A 25 18.35 9.89 1.12
N LEU A 26 17.98 8.77 1.74
CA LEU A 26 18.44 8.38 3.07
C LEU A 26 19.93 8.01 3.12
N ILE A 27 20.45 7.40 2.05
CA ILE A 27 21.86 7.02 1.93
C ILE A 27 22.75 8.25 1.71
N GLY A 28 22.24 9.27 1.01
CA GLY A 28 22.96 10.52 0.78
C GLY A 28 22.97 11.48 1.98
N ASP A 29 22.24 11.18 3.05
CA ASP A 29 22.08 12.04 4.22
C ASP A 29 22.86 11.48 5.42
N ASP A 30 24.08 11.99 5.62
CA ASP A 30 25.01 11.51 6.65
C ASP A 30 24.70 12.02 8.07
N GLN A 31 23.75 12.94 8.22
CA GLN A 31 23.44 13.60 9.50
C GLN A 31 22.41 12.86 10.39
N LEU A 32 21.94 11.67 9.99
CA LEU A 32 20.92 10.95 10.73
C LEU A 32 21.50 10.07 11.83
N THR A 33 20.96 10.20 13.05
CA THR A 33 21.22 9.25 14.14
C THR A 33 20.88 7.82 13.70
N SER A 34 21.70 6.85 14.10
CA SER A 34 21.56 5.44 13.69
C SER A 34 20.15 4.89 13.92
N SER A 35 19.49 5.30 15.01
CA SER A 35 18.10 4.94 15.35
C SER A 35 17.06 5.53 14.39
N GLY A 36 17.19 6.80 14.00
CA GLY A 36 16.32 7.44 13.02
C GLY A 36 16.43 6.83 11.62
N ARG A 37 17.62 6.36 11.25
CA ARG A 37 17.87 5.65 10.00
C ARG A 37 17.23 4.25 10.00
N ILE A 38 17.41 3.48 11.08
CA ILE A 38 16.85 2.12 11.23
C ILE A 38 15.32 2.13 11.11
N TRP A 39 14.63 3.04 11.80
CA TRP A 39 13.16 3.12 11.75
C TRP A 39 12.63 3.37 10.33
N ARG A 40 13.31 4.24 9.56
CA ARG A 40 12.95 4.56 8.17
C ARG A 40 13.18 3.37 7.23
N LEU A 41 14.25 2.62 7.45
CA LEU A 41 14.53 1.39 6.70
C LEU A 41 13.50 0.30 6.99
N LEU A 42 13.11 0.12 8.26
CA LEU A 42 12.06 -0.82 8.65
C LEU A 42 10.73 -0.49 7.96
N LEU A 43 10.28 0.76 8.01
CA LEU A 43 9.07 1.19 7.31
C LEU A 43 9.14 0.91 5.81
N THR A 44 10.28 1.19 5.20
CA THR A 44 10.49 0.93 3.77
C THR A 44 10.41 -0.57 3.45
N ALA A 45 11.07 -1.40 4.27
CA ALA A 45 11.05 -2.85 4.12
C ALA A 45 9.63 -3.42 4.25
N VAL A 46 8.80 -2.89 5.16
CA VAL A 46 7.39 -3.29 5.31
C VAL A 46 6.60 -3.01 4.04
N PHE A 47 6.72 -1.80 3.47
CA PHE A 47 6.02 -1.44 2.24
C PHE A 47 6.43 -2.30 1.05
N LEU A 48 7.74 -2.51 0.87
CA LEU A 48 8.25 -3.36 -0.21
C LEU A 48 7.87 -4.83 0.00
N GLY A 49 7.90 -5.30 1.26
CA GLY A 49 7.46 -6.64 1.64
C GLY A 49 5.99 -6.87 1.25
N PHE A 50 5.08 -5.96 1.61
CA PHE A 50 3.68 -6.05 1.19
C PHE A 50 3.50 -6.02 -0.32
N ALA A 51 4.28 -5.20 -1.04
CA ALA A 51 4.22 -5.14 -2.50
C ALA A 51 4.62 -6.48 -3.13
N VAL A 52 5.75 -7.07 -2.70
CA VAL A 52 6.25 -8.37 -3.17
C VAL A 52 5.27 -9.50 -2.83
N LEU A 53 4.76 -9.53 -1.60
CA LEU A 53 3.79 -10.53 -1.17
C LEU A 53 2.49 -10.44 -1.98
N SER A 54 2.00 -9.22 -2.25
CA SER A 54 0.77 -9.01 -3.03
C SER A 54 0.93 -9.50 -4.48
N VAL A 55 2.06 -9.21 -5.14
CA VAL A 55 2.35 -9.75 -6.48
C VAL A 55 2.47 -11.28 -6.46
N SER A 56 3.14 -11.82 -5.45
CA SER A 56 3.36 -13.27 -5.31
C SER A 56 2.05 -14.04 -5.11
N ALA A 57 1.09 -13.44 -4.41
CA ALA A 57 -0.25 -13.99 -4.24
C ALA A 57 -1.04 -14.09 -5.56
N LEU A 58 -0.81 -13.18 -6.52
CA LEU A 58 -1.42 -13.24 -7.86
C LEU A 58 -0.82 -14.30 -8.78
N GLY A 59 0.45 -14.66 -8.56
CA GLY A 59 1.19 -15.65 -9.34
C GLY A 59 0.80 -17.11 -9.05
N GLY A 60 -0.19 -17.34 -8.18
CA GLY A 60 -0.74 -18.66 -7.90
C GLY A 60 0.08 -19.53 -6.94
N ARG A 61 1.33 -19.16 -6.64
CA ARG A 61 2.19 -19.90 -5.70
C ARG A 61 1.65 -19.90 -4.27
N TRP A 62 0.87 -18.89 -3.88
CA TRP A 62 0.33 -18.67 -2.53
C TRP A 62 -1.21 -18.58 -2.50
N ARG A 63 -1.91 -19.33 -3.36
CA ARG A 63 -3.39 -19.30 -3.50
C ARG A 63 -4.16 -19.58 -2.20
N ARG A 64 -3.51 -20.20 -1.21
CA ARG A 64 -4.09 -20.60 0.09
C ARG A 64 -4.15 -19.46 1.11
N ILE A 65 -3.30 -18.45 0.98
CA ILE A 65 -3.32 -17.25 1.82
C ILE A 65 -4.21 -16.26 1.08
N GLY A 66 -5.41 -16.01 1.61
CA GLY A 66 -6.47 -15.24 0.95
C GLY A 66 -5.94 -13.96 0.29
N SER A 67 -5.73 -14.04 -1.02
CA SER A 67 -5.10 -13.00 -1.85
C SER A 67 -5.80 -11.65 -1.68
N THR A 68 -7.13 -11.69 -1.56
CA THR A 68 -7.98 -10.54 -1.23
C THR A 68 -7.65 -9.92 0.13
N ARG A 69 -7.49 -10.71 1.19
CA ARG A 69 -7.14 -10.17 2.52
C ARG A 69 -5.79 -9.46 2.51
N LEU A 70 -4.80 -9.99 1.80
CA LEU A 70 -3.47 -9.37 1.73
C LEU A 70 -3.48 -8.04 0.95
N ILE A 71 -4.15 -8.01 -0.20
CA ILE A 71 -4.31 -6.78 -1.00
C ILE A 71 -5.07 -5.73 -0.19
N ALA A 72 -6.13 -6.14 0.50
CA ALA A 72 -6.90 -5.26 1.37
C ALA A 72 -6.04 -4.68 2.50
N VAL A 73 -5.25 -5.50 3.20
CA VAL A 73 -4.31 -5.06 4.25
C VAL A 73 -3.30 -4.08 3.69
N PHE A 74 -2.71 -4.37 2.52
CA PHE A 74 -1.74 -3.47 1.90
C PHE A 74 -2.35 -2.11 1.54
N CYS A 75 -3.59 -2.09 1.02
CA CYS A 75 -4.30 -0.85 0.73
C CYS A 75 -4.62 -0.06 1.99
N ILE A 76 -5.18 -0.69 3.02
CA ILE A 76 -5.48 -0.06 4.31
C ILE A 76 -4.21 0.51 4.92
N TRP A 77 -3.13 -0.27 4.96
CA TRP A 77 -1.84 0.18 5.46
C TRP A 77 -1.33 1.41 4.72
N THR A 78 -1.39 1.39 3.37
CA THR A 78 -0.99 2.53 2.54
C THR A 78 -1.78 3.79 2.87
N VAL A 79 -3.11 3.68 2.97
CA VAL A 79 -3.98 4.81 3.28
C VAL A 79 -3.69 5.34 4.69
N THR A 80 -3.69 4.47 5.71
CA THR A 80 -3.45 4.86 7.11
C THR A 80 -2.10 5.54 7.29
N PHE A 81 -1.04 4.97 6.70
CA PHE A 81 0.29 5.56 6.75
C PHE A 81 0.31 6.97 6.15
N TRP A 82 -0.27 7.15 4.96
CA TRP A 82 -0.26 8.45 4.29
C TRP A 82 -1.16 9.48 4.95
N VAL A 83 -2.26 9.06 5.58
CA VAL A 83 -3.08 9.95 6.41
C VAL A 83 -2.25 10.42 7.61
N VAL A 84 -1.74 9.51 8.44
CA VAL A 84 -0.99 9.90 9.64
C VAL A 84 0.26 10.71 9.29
N ARG A 85 1.07 10.22 8.34
CA ARG A 85 2.34 10.85 7.97
C ARG A 85 2.13 12.12 7.15
N GLY A 86 1.20 12.10 6.19
CA GLY A 86 0.91 13.25 5.34
C GLY A 86 0.33 14.40 6.15
N THR A 87 -0.62 14.12 7.04
CA THR A 87 -1.17 15.13 7.96
C THR A 87 -0.09 15.68 8.89
N GLY A 88 0.76 14.81 9.47
CA GLY A 88 1.89 15.26 10.29
C GLY A 88 2.86 16.18 9.55
N ILE A 89 3.16 15.90 8.28
CA ILE A 89 4.04 16.76 7.45
C ILE A 89 3.35 18.08 7.09
N LEU A 90 2.04 18.04 6.82
CA LEU A 90 1.27 19.22 6.44
C LEU A 90 1.23 20.26 7.57
N PHE A 91 1.07 19.82 8.82
CA PHE A 91 1.01 20.67 10.00
C PHE A 91 2.38 20.97 10.64
N ALA A 92 3.44 20.26 10.26
CA ALA A 92 4.78 20.56 10.74
C ALA A 92 5.36 21.82 10.06
N ASP A 93 6.36 22.42 10.69
CA ASP A 93 7.05 23.61 10.18
C ASP A 93 8.10 23.21 9.13
N HIS A 94 7.61 22.83 7.95
CA HIS A 94 8.41 22.47 6.78
C HIS A 94 8.19 23.46 5.64
N ASP A 95 9.19 23.57 4.76
CA ASP A 95 9.11 24.34 3.53
C ASP A 95 7.87 23.97 2.68
N ALA A 96 7.31 24.97 1.98
CA ALA A 96 6.10 24.80 1.18
C ALA A 96 6.27 23.77 0.05
N ALA A 97 7.42 23.73 -0.61
CA ALA A 97 7.70 22.74 -1.66
C ALA A 97 7.79 21.34 -1.07
N PHE A 98 8.39 21.19 0.12
CA PHE A 98 8.43 19.91 0.83
C PHE A 98 7.02 19.39 1.16
N LYS A 99 6.14 20.26 1.67
CA LYS A 99 4.73 19.93 1.95
C LYS A 99 3.98 19.55 0.68
N ALA A 100 4.16 20.31 -0.40
CA ALA A 100 3.50 20.06 -1.67
C ALA A 100 3.85 18.67 -2.25
N VAL A 101 5.15 18.32 -2.30
CA VAL A 101 5.60 17.02 -2.79
C VAL A 101 5.02 15.88 -1.96
N HIS A 102 5.09 15.97 -0.63
CA HIS A 102 4.58 14.90 0.24
C HIS A 102 3.06 14.76 0.18
N SER A 103 2.34 15.87 0.02
CA SER A 103 0.89 15.85 -0.14
C SER A 103 0.48 15.24 -1.48
N ALA A 104 1.20 15.55 -2.56
CA ALA A 104 0.98 14.92 -3.87
C ALA A 104 1.24 13.42 -3.83
N LEU A 105 2.35 12.99 -3.20
CA LEU A 105 2.66 11.57 -3.00
C LEU A 105 1.57 10.84 -2.19
N ALA A 106 1.07 11.46 -1.12
CA ALA A 106 -0.02 10.94 -0.33
C ALA A 106 -1.30 10.78 -1.17
N LEU A 107 -1.68 11.83 -1.89
CA LEU A 107 -2.89 11.85 -2.71
C LEU A 107 -2.86 10.77 -3.79
N VAL A 108 -1.76 10.66 -4.56
CA VAL A 108 -1.62 9.65 -5.61
C VAL A 108 -1.68 8.24 -5.02
N SER A 109 -0.99 8.01 -3.90
CA SER A 109 -1.00 6.70 -3.24
C SER A 109 -2.40 6.29 -2.79
N ILE A 110 -3.16 7.21 -2.18
CA ILE A 110 -4.55 6.99 -1.74
C ILE A 110 -5.47 6.80 -2.95
N ALA A 111 -5.31 7.62 -3.99
CA ALA A 111 -6.12 7.57 -5.20
C ALA A 111 -5.98 6.23 -5.95
N ILE A 112 -4.83 5.56 -5.85
CA ILE A 112 -4.62 4.22 -6.40
C ILE A 112 -5.16 3.14 -5.43
N ALA A 113 -4.88 3.28 -4.14
CA ALA A 113 -5.21 2.27 -3.13
C ALA A 113 -6.72 2.12 -2.89
N VAL A 114 -7.48 3.22 -2.87
CA VAL A 114 -8.93 3.19 -2.57
C VAL A 114 -9.73 2.42 -3.64
N PRO A 115 -9.58 2.70 -4.95
CA PRO A 115 -10.26 1.92 -5.99
C PRO A 115 -9.83 0.45 -6.00
N LEU A 116 -8.54 0.17 -5.75
CA LEU A 116 -8.03 -1.20 -5.66
C LEU A 116 -8.70 -1.96 -4.51
N TYR A 117 -8.76 -1.35 -3.33
CA TYR A 117 -9.42 -1.91 -2.15
C TYR A 117 -10.90 -2.23 -2.42
N ARG A 118 -11.65 -1.28 -2.99
CA ARG A 118 -13.07 -1.46 -3.30
C ARG A 118 -13.29 -2.64 -4.25
N LEU A 119 -12.54 -2.66 -5.36
CA LEU A 119 -12.66 -3.72 -6.36
C LEU A 119 -12.26 -5.09 -5.82
N ASP A 120 -11.22 -5.17 -4.99
CA ASP A 120 -10.79 -6.41 -4.36
C ASP A 120 -11.82 -6.91 -3.34
N HIS A 121 -12.36 -6.01 -2.51
CA HIS A 121 -13.39 -6.32 -1.53
C HIS A 121 -14.69 -6.82 -2.19
N ASP A 122 -15.13 -6.15 -3.27
CA ASP A 122 -16.32 -6.56 -4.03
C ASP A 122 -16.17 -7.96 -4.62
N LEU A 123 -15.00 -8.28 -5.18
CA LEU A 123 -14.70 -9.63 -5.68
C LEU A 123 -14.72 -10.67 -4.55
N GLY A 124 -14.20 -10.33 -3.38
CA GLY A 124 -14.25 -11.19 -2.19
C GLY A 124 -15.68 -11.46 -1.72
N ARG A 125 -16.55 -10.43 -1.74
CA ARG A 125 -17.97 -10.56 -1.35
C ARG A 125 -18.75 -11.45 -2.32
N VAL A 126 -18.59 -11.25 -3.62
CA VAL A 126 -19.26 -12.08 -4.65
C VAL A 126 -18.84 -13.55 -4.52
N ALA A 127 -17.53 -13.82 -4.40
CA ALA A 127 -17.04 -15.18 -4.26
C ALA A 127 -17.57 -15.88 -2.99
N ALA A 128 -17.74 -15.14 -1.89
CA ALA A 128 -18.31 -15.67 -0.66
C ALA A 128 -19.81 -15.98 -0.79
N ALA A 129 -20.56 -15.14 -1.52
CA ALA A 129 -21.98 -15.35 -1.79
C ALA A 129 -22.21 -16.61 -2.65
N ASP A 130 -21.37 -16.84 -3.67
CA ASP A 130 -21.43 -18.04 -4.53
C ASP A 130 -21.17 -19.35 -3.75
N HIS A 131 -20.49 -19.27 -2.60
CA HIS A 131 -20.16 -20.44 -1.76
C HIS A 131 -21.09 -20.57 -0.54
N ALA A 132 -22.07 -19.68 -0.38
CA ALA A 132 -23.06 -19.82 0.67
C ALA A 132 -23.97 -21.02 0.35
N PRO A 133 -24.20 -21.94 1.30
CA PRO A 133 -25.15 -23.03 1.10
C PRO A 133 -26.55 -22.44 0.83
N PRO A 134 -27.38 -23.08 -0.01
CA PRO A 134 -28.74 -22.62 -0.23
C PRO A 134 -29.44 -22.50 1.12
N ALA A 135 -30.14 -21.38 1.33
CA ALA A 135 -30.91 -21.17 2.54
C ALA A 135 -31.87 -22.36 2.69
N ASP A 136 -31.74 -23.07 3.81
CA ASP A 136 -32.69 -24.11 4.23
C ASP A 136 -33.99 -23.37 4.57
N ASP A 137 -34.85 -23.19 3.56
CA ASP A 137 -36.22 -22.67 3.72
C ASP A 137 -36.99 -23.70 4.56
N ARG A 138 -37.01 -23.47 5.88
CA ARG A 138 -37.89 -24.16 6.84
C ARG A 138 -39.06 -23.28 7.22
#